data_AF-A0A957UQZ8-F1
#
_entry.id   AF-A0A957UQZ8-F1
#
_cell.length_a   1.000
_cell.length_b   1.000
_cell.length_c   1.000
_cell.angle_alpha   90.00
_cell.angle_beta   90.00
_cell.angle_gamma   90.00
#
_symmetry.space_group_name_H-M   'P 1'
#
loop_
_entity.id
_entity.type
_entity.pdbx_description
1 polymer ?
#
loop_
_entity_poly.entity_id
_entity_poly.type
_entity_poly.pdbx_seq_one_letter_code
_entity_poly.pdbx_strand_id
1 'polypeptide(L)'
;PTNGTAPNYKVRAVQCHYEASEDAVYEALKRATAPLTDSWERLAKAKRIGIKFNQDKEPKNRVYFEGQLQQLVSTKVARAFLRLLREKTDAQLVAPDVSFYTMYNGATIEETNTFADIYKEFGVEYINGILSPHKVVEVP
;
A
#
# COMPACT_ATOMS: atom_id res chain seq x y z
N PRO A 1 2.57 17.99 -34.22
CA PRO A 1 3.34 17.52 -33.04
C PRO A 1 3.20 18.52 -31.88
N THR A 2 2.33 18.23 -30.92
CA THR A 2 2.23 19.04 -29.70
C THR A 2 3.50 18.87 -28.88
N ASN A 3 4.29 19.93 -28.76
CA ASN A 3 5.42 20.02 -27.83
C ASN A 3 4.91 19.91 -26.40
N GLY A 4 4.75 18.69 -25.90
CA GLY A 4 4.47 18.43 -24.50
C GLY A 4 5.73 18.76 -23.69
N THR A 5 5.65 19.75 -22.82
CA THR A 5 6.66 19.99 -21.79
C THR A 5 6.84 18.73 -20.95
N ALA A 6 8.10 18.38 -20.63
CA ALA A 6 8.37 17.22 -19.79
C ALA A 6 7.63 17.35 -18.45
N PRO A 7 6.96 16.29 -17.97
CA PRO A 7 6.25 16.33 -16.70
C PRO A 7 7.19 16.69 -15.53
N ASN A 8 6.76 17.65 -14.72
CA ASN A 8 7.51 18.12 -13.55
C ASN A 8 7.31 17.15 -12.37
N TYR A 9 7.95 15.98 -12.45
CA TYR A 9 7.89 14.97 -11.39
C TYR A 9 8.50 15.50 -10.09
N LYS A 10 7.78 15.35 -8.98
CA LYS A 10 8.24 15.76 -7.64
C LYS A 10 8.56 14.53 -6.80
N VAL A 11 9.74 14.51 -6.19
CA VAL A 11 10.12 13.54 -5.17
C VAL A 11 10.19 14.25 -3.82
N ARG A 12 9.63 13.63 -2.79
CA ARG A 12 9.62 14.18 -1.43
C ARG A 12 9.96 13.08 -0.44
N ALA A 13 10.84 13.41 0.50
CA ALA A 13 11.14 12.61 1.66
C ALA A 13 10.94 13.46 2.91
N VAL A 14 10.57 12.82 4.00
CA VAL A 14 10.49 13.42 5.34
C VAL A 14 11.20 12.48 6.30
N GLN A 15 11.90 13.05 7.27
CA GLN A 15 12.47 12.27 8.36
C GLN A 15 11.33 11.87 9.32
N CYS A 16 11.34 10.61 9.75
CA CYS A 16 10.41 10.06 10.71
C CYS A 16 11.17 9.04 11.57
N HIS A 17 11.10 9.18 12.89
CA HIS A 17 11.73 8.23 13.80
C HIS A 17 10.96 6.91 13.78
N TYR A 18 11.63 5.77 13.88
CA TYR A 18 10.96 4.46 13.82
C TYR A 18 10.04 4.21 15.04
N GLU A 19 10.32 4.87 16.16
CA GLU A 19 9.45 4.86 17.35
C GLU A 19 8.29 5.86 17.28
N ALA A 20 8.17 6.65 16.21
CA ALA A 20 7.12 7.66 16.07
C ALA A 20 5.71 7.04 16.30
N SER A 21 4.84 7.80 16.94
CA SER A 21 3.44 7.42 17.11
C SER A 21 2.72 7.36 15.76
N GLU A 22 1.58 6.66 15.71
CA GLU A 22 0.76 6.60 14.49
C GLU A 22 0.36 7.99 13.97
N ASP A 23 -0.02 8.90 14.87
CA ASP A 23 -0.36 10.28 14.50
C ASP A 23 0.85 11.05 13.96
N ALA A 24 2.03 10.86 14.54
CA ALA A 24 3.25 11.50 14.03
C ALA A 24 3.63 10.98 12.63
N VAL A 25 3.45 9.67 12.37
CA VAL A 25 3.63 9.07 11.04
C VAL A 25 2.59 9.63 10.06
N TYR A 26 1.32 9.72 10.47
CA TYR A 26 0.25 10.30 9.64
C TYR A 26 0.53 11.76 9.26
N GLU A 27 0.90 12.60 10.22
CA GLU A 27 1.23 14.00 9.95
C GLU A 27 2.47 14.14 9.05
N ALA A 28 3.48 13.28 9.24
CA ALA A 28 4.64 13.24 8.35
C ALA A 28 4.26 12.86 6.93
N LEU A 29 3.44 11.81 6.75
CA LEU A 29 2.98 11.35 5.44
C LEU A 29 2.11 12.40 4.74
N LYS A 30 1.21 13.06 5.48
CA LYS A 30 0.37 14.15 4.97
C LYS A 30 1.21 15.33 4.47
N ARG A 31 2.21 15.76 5.24
CA ARG A 31 3.15 16.83 4.81
C ARG A 31 3.99 16.42 3.60
N ALA A 32 4.46 15.17 3.56
CA ALA A 32 5.29 14.67 2.46
C ALA A 32 4.51 14.65 1.13
N THR A 33 3.24 14.29 1.19
CA THR A 33 2.40 14.09 0.00
C THR A 33 1.58 15.32 -0.39
N ALA A 34 1.33 16.29 0.51
CA ALA A 34 0.54 17.48 0.19
C ALA A 34 0.95 18.23 -1.09
N PRO A 35 2.25 18.38 -1.43
CA PRO A 35 2.68 19.07 -2.65
C PRO A 35 2.48 18.28 -3.95
N LEU A 36 2.08 17.00 -3.86
CA LEU A 36 1.85 16.09 -5.00
C LEU A 36 0.44 16.29 -5.58
N THR A 37 0.11 17.54 -5.93
CA THR A 37 -1.22 17.98 -6.37
C THR A 37 -1.78 17.11 -7.48
N ASP A 38 -1.00 16.84 -8.52
CA ASP A 38 -1.45 16.09 -9.69
C ASP A 38 -1.77 14.64 -9.35
N SER A 39 -0.99 14.02 -8.45
CA SER A 39 -1.27 12.68 -7.93
C SER A 39 -2.56 12.67 -7.12
N TRP A 40 -2.75 13.65 -6.23
CA TRP A 40 -3.97 13.77 -5.43
C TRP A 40 -5.21 14.01 -6.28
N GLU A 41 -5.13 14.86 -7.30
CA GLU A 41 -6.23 15.09 -8.23
C GLU A 41 -6.62 13.81 -8.99
N ARG A 42 -5.63 13.01 -9.43
CA ARG A 42 -5.88 11.73 -10.09
C ARG A 42 -6.52 10.72 -9.15
N LEU A 43 -6.03 10.62 -7.91
CA LEU A 43 -6.57 9.71 -6.90
C LEU A 43 -8.00 10.11 -6.47
N ALA A 44 -8.28 11.41 -6.33
CA ALA A 44 -9.61 11.92 -5.99
C ALA A 44 -10.65 11.64 -7.07
N LYS A 45 -10.24 11.61 -8.35
CA LYS A 45 -11.12 11.28 -9.50
C LYS A 45 -11.26 9.77 -9.74
N ALA A 46 -10.43 8.95 -9.09
CA ALA A 46 -10.44 7.51 -9.29
C ALA A 46 -11.68 6.90 -8.63
N LYS A 47 -12.35 5.98 -9.34
CA LYS A 47 -13.47 5.20 -8.76
C LYS A 47 -12.98 4.00 -7.96
N ARG A 48 -11.80 3.48 -8.32
CA ARG A 48 -11.16 2.31 -7.70
C ARG A 48 -9.65 2.50 -7.69
N ILE A 49 -9.01 2.18 -6.57
CA ILE A 49 -7.56 2.31 -6.37
C ILE A 49 -7.00 0.96 -5.94
N GLY A 50 -6.04 0.45 -6.72
CA GLY A 50 -5.24 -0.72 -6.36
C GLY A 50 -4.05 -0.31 -5.48
N ILE A 51 -3.86 -1.00 -4.37
CA ILE A 51 -2.81 -0.74 -3.38
C ILE A 51 -1.94 -1.98 -3.26
N LYS A 52 -0.62 -1.80 -3.38
CA LYS A 52 0.34 -2.87 -3.14
C LYS A 52 1.27 -2.46 -2.01
N PHE A 53 1.13 -3.11 -0.87
CA PHE A 53 2.12 -3.07 0.19
C PHE A 53 3.10 -4.24 0.04
N ASN A 54 4.35 -4.03 0.48
CA ASN A 54 5.25 -5.14 0.73
C ASN A 54 4.89 -5.73 2.11
N GLN A 55 4.03 -6.75 2.11
CA GLN A 55 3.35 -7.24 3.32
C GLN A 55 3.30 -8.77 3.41
N ASP A 56 3.48 -9.49 2.31
CA ASP A 56 3.37 -10.95 2.25
C ASP A 56 4.52 -11.64 3.02
N LYS A 57 4.19 -12.31 4.12
CA LYS A 57 5.16 -13.10 4.90
C LYS A 57 4.51 -14.13 5.80
N GLU A 58 4.93 -15.39 5.65
CA GLU A 58 4.49 -16.48 6.54
C GLU A 58 4.92 -16.25 8.01
N PRO A 59 4.12 -16.66 9.01
CA PRO A 59 4.33 -16.28 10.41
C PRO A 59 5.72 -16.64 10.95
N LYS A 60 6.23 -17.83 10.66
CA LYS A 60 7.55 -18.31 11.14
C LYS A 60 8.74 -17.50 10.62
N ASN A 61 8.56 -16.73 9.54
CA ASN A 61 9.61 -15.95 8.89
C ASN A 61 9.46 -14.43 9.09
N ARG A 62 8.54 -14.00 9.97
CA ARG A 62 8.38 -12.60 10.35
C ARG A 62 9.46 -12.22 11.36
N VAL A 63 10.41 -11.41 10.93
CA VAL A 63 11.48 -10.90 11.80
C VAL A 63 11.06 -9.53 12.33
N TYR A 64 11.21 -9.33 13.63
CA TYR A 64 10.89 -8.07 14.30
C TYR A 64 12.14 -7.43 14.91
N PHE A 65 12.20 -6.11 14.83
CA PHE A 65 13.17 -5.29 15.55
C PHE A 65 12.42 -4.14 16.23
N GLU A 66 12.53 -4.06 17.55
CA GLU A 66 11.85 -3.05 18.37
C GLU A 66 10.34 -2.93 18.05
N GLY A 67 9.68 -4.09 17.92
CA GLY A 67 8.26 -4.19 17.62
C GLY A 67 7.87 -3.87 16.17
N GLN A 68 8.82 -3.58 15.28
CA GLN A 68 8.59 -3.34 13.85
C GLN A 68 8.98 -4.55 13.02
N LEU A 69 8.17 -4.89 12.01
CA LEU A 69 8.54 -5.88 11.01
C LEU A 69 9.75 -5.41 10.22
N GLN A 70 10.78 -6.24 10.15
CA GLN A 70 11.89 -6.02 9.21
C GLN A 70 11.46 -6.44 7.80
N GLN A 71 11.95 -5.74 6.79
CA GLN A 71 11.71 -5.98 5.36
C GLN A 71 10.30 -5.66 4.84
N LEU A 72 9.30 -5.58 5.72
CA LEU A 72 7.91 -5.27 5.35
C LEU A 72 7.57 -3.81 5.66
N VAL A 73 6.50 -3.33 5.05
CA VAL A 73 5.94 -2.01 5.37
C VAL A 73 5.49 -2.01 6.83
N SER A 74 5.80 -0.95 7.58
CA SER A 74 5.31 -0.79 8.95
C SER A 74 3.78 -0.66 8.96
N THR A 75 3.13 -1.32 9.93
CA THR A 75 1.68 -1.21 10.15
C THR A 75 1.25 0.24 10.39
N LYS A 76 2.08 1.04 11.08
CA LYS A 76 1.82 2.48 11.32
C LYS A 76 1.73 3.27 10.01
N VAL A 77 2.63 2.97 9.07
CA VAL A 77 2.65 3.61 7.74
C VAL A 77 1.43 3.18 6.92
N ALA A 78 1.07 1.89 6.95
CA ALA A 78 -0.11 1.39 6.26
C ALA A 78 -1.40 2.05 6.76
N ARG A 79 -1.58 2.12 8.10
CA ARG A 79 -2.70 2.81 8.75
C ARG A 79 -2.76 4.29 8.37
N ALA A 80 -1.63 5.01 8.49
CA ALA A 80 -1.53 6.42 8.12
C ALA A 80 -1.90 6.66 6.65
N PHE A 81 -1.42 5.82 5.74
CA PHE A 81 -1.71 5.92 4.30
C PHE A 81 -3.18 5.67 3.99
N LEU A 82 -3.77 4.61 4.55
CA LEU A 82 -5.17 4.27 4.31
C LEU A 82 -6.12 5.30 4.94
N ARG A 83 -5.80 5.81 6.14
CA ARG A 83 -6.50 6.96 6.72
C ARG A 83 -6.48 8.16 5.79
N LEU A 84 -5.30 8.55 5.30
CA LEU A 84 -5.18 9.71 4.41
C LEU A 84 -5.92 9.51 3.09
N LEU A 85 -5.90 8.29 2.51
CA LEU A 85 -6.71 7.98 1.33
C LEU A 85 -8.20 8.14 1.64
N ARG A 86 -8.70 7.58 2.74
CA ARG A 86 -10.11 7.69 3.12
C ARG A 86 -10.56 9.13 3.36
N GLU A 87 -9.67 10.00 3.83
CA GLU A 87 -9.97 11.43 3.98
C GLU A 87 -9.98 12.21 2.65
N LYS A 88 -9.37 11.66 1.59
CA LYS A 88 -9.11 12.38 0.32
C LYS A 88 -9.85 11.81 -0.88
N THR A 89 -10.46 10.63 -0.75
CA THR A 89 -11.16 9.97 -1.85
C THR A 89 -12.24 9.03 -1.33
N ASP A 90 -13.31 8.91 -2.12
CA ASP A 90 -14.41 7.96 -1.92
C ASP A 90 -14.22 6.67 -2.75
N ALA A 91 -13.03 6.48 -3.35
CA ALA A 91 -12.75 5.32 -4.19
C ALA A 91 -12.93 3.99 -3.44
N GLN A 92 -13.32 2.95 -4.18
CA GLN A 92 -13.15 1.58 -3.72
C GLN A 92 -11.65 1.28 -3.60
N LEU A 93 -11.20 0.88 -2.41
CA LEU A 93 -9.81 0.50 -2.17
C LEU A 93 -9.68 -1.02 -2.27
N VAL A 94 -8.74 -1.47 -3.09
CA VAL A 94 -8.44 -2.90 -3.24
C VAL A 94 -6.95 -3.17 -3.12
N ALA A 95 -6.59 -4.30 -2.55
CA ALA A 95 -5.22 -4.76 -2.40
C ALA A 95 -5.03 -6.07 -3.20
N PRO A 96 -4.77 -5.97 -4.52
CA PRO A 96 -4.42 -7.14 -5.32
C PRO A 96 -3.02 -7.59 -4.96
N ASP A 97 -2.88 -8.88 -4.62
CA ASP A 97 -1.60 -9.45 -4.25
C ASP A 97 -1.53 -10.94 -4.58
N VAL A 98 -0.31 -11.44 -4.69
CA VAL A 98 0.02 -12.87 -4.80
C VAL A 98 0.92 -13.23 -3.62
N SER A 99 0.63 -14.34 -2.96
CA SER A 99 1.48 -14.85 -1.89
C SER A 99 2.48 -15.84 -2.44
N PHE A 100 3.77 -15.50 -2.34
CA PHE A 100 4.84 -16.44 -2.70
C PHE A 100 4.75 -17.69 -1.82
N TYR A 101 4.48 -17.50 -0.54
CA TYR A 101 4.41 -18.58 0.44
C TYR A 101 3.21 -19.50 0.22
N THR A 102 2.08 -18.98 -0.26
CA THR A 102 0.95 -19.81 -0.65
C THR A 102 1.22 -20.60 -1.93
N MET A 103 1.86 -19.98 -2.90
CA MET A 103 2.16 -20.67 -4.17
C MET A 103 3.19 -21.78 -4.01
N TYR A 104 4.18 -21.61 -3.11
CA TYR A 104 5.36 -22.48 -3.10
C TYR A 104 5.66 -23.15 -1.75
N ASN A 105 5.11 -22.67 -0.64
CA ASN A 105 5.48 -23.15 0.72
C ASN A 105 4.30 -23.73 1.51
N GLY A 106 3.10 -23.84 0.91
CA GLY A 106 1.91 -24.45 1.53
C GLY A 106 1.21 -23.59 2.59
N ALA A 107 1.61 -22.32 2.75
CA ALA A 107 0.95 -21.39 3.66
C ALA A 107 -0.40 -20.91 3.08
N THR A 108 -1.35 -20.51 3.90
CA THR A 108 -2.60 -19.90 3.41
C THR A 108 -2.46 -18.38 3.23
N ILE A 109 -3.39 -17.77 2.49
CA ILE A 109 -3.42 -16.31 2.34
C ILE A 109 -3.65 -15.63 3.70
N GLU A 110 -4.51 -16.21 4.54
CA GLU A 110 -4.80 -15.73 5.89
C GLU A 110 -3.54 -15.73 6.75
N GLU A 111 -2.67 -16.73 6.58
CA GLU A 111 -1.40 -16.80 7.29
C GLU A 111 -0.38 -15.78 6.80
N THR A 112 -0.36 -15.44 5.50
CA THR A 112 0.72 -14.61 4.93
C THR A 112 0.34 -13.15 4.79
N ASN A 113 -0.95 -12.82 4.81
CA ASN A 113 -1.48 -11.46 4.76
C ASN A 113 -1.30 -10.77 6.13
N THR A 114 -0.18 -10.08 6.30
CA THR A 114 0.15 -9.36 7.54
C THR A 114 -0.78 -8.16 7.80
N PHE A 115 -1.51 -7.68 6.80
CA PHE A 115 -2.38 -6.50 6.90
C PHE A 115 -3.87 -6.83 6.88
N ALA A 116 -4.27 -8.10 7.03
CA ALA A 116 -5.68 -8.50 6.99
C ALA A 116 -6.59 -7.65 7.89
N ASP A 117 -6.19 -7.42 9.16
CA ASP A 117 -6.96 -6.60 10.10
C ASP A 117 -7.01 -5.12 9.70
N ILE A 118 -5.90 -4.59 9.17
CA ILE A 118 -5.84 -3.20 8.68
C ILE A 118 -6.75 -3.03 7.47
N TYR A 119 -6.73 -3.99 6.53
CA TYR A 119 -7.62 -3.96 5.38
C TYR A 119 -9.09 -3.99 5.81
N LYS A 120 -9.44 -4.86 6.76
CA LYS A 120 -10.79 -4.90 7.33
C LYS A 120 -11.19 -3.56 7.96
N GLU A 121 -10.31 -2.97 8.75
CA GLU A 121 -10.56 -1.69 9.42
C GLU A 121 -10.86 -0.56 8.44
N PHE A 122 -10.11 -0.48 7.33
CA PHE A 122 -10.27 0.59 6.34
C PHE A 122 -11.18 0.20 5.16
N GLY A 123 -11.84 -0.95 5.21
CA GLY A 123 -12.71 -1.44 4.13
C GLY A 123 -11.97 -1.64 2.80
N VAL A 124 -10.75 -2.15 2.86
CA VAL A 124 -9.94 -2.51 1.68
C VAL A 124 -10.22 -3.98 1.32
N GLU A 125 -10.60 -4.22 0.08
CA GLU A 125 -10.82 -5.58 -0.42
C GLU A 125 -9.48 -6.21 -0.83
N TYR A 126 -9.09 -7.32 -0.20
CA TYR A 126 -7.96 -8.11 -0.67
C TYR A 126 -8.38 -8.95 -1.88
N ILE A 127 -7.63 -8.86 -2.99
CA ILE A 127 -7.87 -9.65 -4.18
C ILE A 127 -6.77 -10.69 -4.31
N ASN A 128 -7.12 -11.97 -4.19
CA ASN A 128 -6.19 -13.07 -4.36
C ASN A 128 -5.85 -13.28 -5.84
N GLY A 129 -4.71 -12.73 -6.26
CA GLY A 129 -4.20 -12.84 -7.63
C GLY A 129 -3.64 -14.22 -7.99
N ILE A 130 -3.69 -15.22 -7.10
CA ILE A 130 -3.33 -16.61 -7.42
C ILE A 130 -4.47 -17.29 -8.18
N LEU A 131 -5.71 -16.92 -7.87
CA LEU A 131 -6.90 -17.57 -8.41
C LEU A 131 -7.26 -17.02 -9.79
N SER A 132 -7.65 -17.91 -10.69
CA SER A 132 -8.23 -17.57 -11.99
C SER A 132 -9.47 -16.67 -11.84
N PRO A 133 -9.78 -15.82 -12.85
CA PRO A 133 -9.20 -15.82 -14.20
C PRO A 133 -7.94 -14.95 -14.33
N HIS A 134 -6.91 -15.52 -14.96
CA HIS A 134 -5.71 -14.79 -15.41
C HIS A 134 -5.76 -14.58 -16.92
N LYS A 135 -5.23 -13.45 -17.38
CA LYS A 135 -5.06 -13.19 -18.81
C LYS A 135 -3.61 -12.82 -19.07
N VAL A 136 -2.98 -13.53 -20.00
CA VAL A 136 -1.70 -13.11 -20.56
C VAL A 136 -1.96 -11.93 -21.48
N VAL A 137 -1.25 -10.82 -21.26
CA VAL A 137 -1.34 -9.61 -22.08
C VAL A 137 0.05 -9.28 -22.60
N GLU A 138 0.13 -8.84 -23.84
CA GLU A 138 1.38 -8.25 -24.36
C GLU A 138 1.54 -6.86 -23.74
N VAL A 139 2.69 -6.62 -23.12
CA VAL A 139 3.09 -5.29 -22.65
C VAL A 139 3.81 -4.55 -23.79
N PRO A 140 3.56 -3.25 -24.00
CA PRO A 140 4.23 -2.45 -25.03
C PRO A 140 5.76 -2.38 -24.89
#